data_AF-A0A8K0HZ66-F1
#
_entry.id   AF-A0A8K0HZ66-F1
#
_cell.length_a   1.000
_cell.length_b   1.000
_cell.length_c   1.000
_cell.angle_alpha   90.00
_cell.angle_beta   90.00
_cell.angle_gamma   90.00
#
_symmetry.space_group_name_H-M   'P 1'
#
loop_
_entity.id
_entity.type
_entity.pdbx_description
1 polymer ?
#
loop_
_entity_poly.entity_id
_entity_poly.type
_entity_poly.pdbx_seq_one_letter_code
_entity_poly.pdbx_strand_id
1 'polypeptide(L)'
;MGDRDDIVIQGGDEGEGGTAEGERNQLVFVGRGGIYSFDLGDILQVSAEVLGKGSMWMSYKAVLEEGTMVVVKQLKDVVATKWEFDLHMQTLGKVDHTNLLLLQVYYYFKDEKLHVFDYLSADSLSFLLHGQGTLL
;
A
#
# COMPACT_ATOMS: atom_id res chain seq x y z
N MET A 1 -41.85 29.54 40.22
CA MET A 1 -40.96 30.26 39.29
C MET A 1 -39.56 29.73 39.52
N GLY A 2 -39.12 28.79 38.68
CA GLY A 2 -37.74 28.33 38.70
C GLY A 2 -36.95 29.13 37.67
N ASP A 3 -35.80 29.66 38.07
CA ASP A 3 -34.76 30.03 37.12
C ASP A 3 -33.75 28.87 37.08
N ARG A 4 -33.58 28.38 35.86
CA ARG A 4 -32.87 27.15 35.52
C ARG A 4 -31.38 27.42 35.36
N ASP A 5 -30.62 26.40 35.70
CA ASP A 5 -29.22 26.23 35.36
C ASP A 5 -29.03 26.23 33.83
N ASP A 6 -28.40 27.26 33.27
CA ASP A 6 -27.85 27.19 31.91
C ASP A 6 -26.33 26.98 32.01
N ILE A 7 -25.95 25.75 32.37
CA ILE A 7 -24.64 25.20 32.03
C ILE A 7 -24.64 24.96 30.52
N VAL A 8 -23.96 25.82 29.78
CA VAL A 8 -23.62 25.55 28.39
C VAL A 8 -22.36 24.69 28.37
N ILE A 9 -22.56 23.37 28.31
CA ILE A 9 -21.57 22.43 27.76
C ILE A 9 -22.18 21.81 26.51
N GLN A 10 -21.59 22.11 25.35
CA GLN A 10 -21.55 21.29 24.14
C GLN A 10 -20.90 22.14 23.04
N GLY A 11 -19.89 21.69 22.30
CA GLY A 11 -19.17 20.44 22.23
C GLY A 11 -18.04 20.68 21.24
N GLY A 12 -16.89 20.05 21.47
CA GLY A 12 -15.83 20.03 20.47
C GLY A 12 -16.33 19.36 19.20
N ASP A 13 -15.96 19.92 18.06
CA ASP A 13 -15.80 19.16 16.83
C ASP A 13 -14.41 19.52 16.29
N GLU A 14 -13.43 18.71 16.71
CA GLU A 14 -12.15 18.57 16.05
C GLU A 14 -12.40 17.87 14.71
N GLY A 15 -12.82 18.64 13.71
CA GLY A 15 -12.76 18.22 12.33
C GLY A 15 -11.35 18.41 11.82
N GLU A 16 -10.48 17.40 11.98
CA GLU A 16 -9.29 17.25 11.14
C GLU A 16 -9.75 17.16 9.68
N GLY A 17 -9.85 18.31 9.04
CA GLY A 17 -9.95 18.42 7.60
C GLY A 17 -8.62 17.96 7.00
N GLY A 18 -8.49 16.66 6.78
CA GLY A 18 -7.44 16.11 5.95
C GLY A 18 -7.48 16.85 4.61
N THR A 19 -6.44 17.63 4.32
CA THR A 19 -6.33 18.24 3.00
C THR A 19 -6.20 17.09 1.99
N ALA A 20 -6.70 17.27 0.77
CA ALA A 20 -6.50 16.30 -0.31
C ALA A 20 -5.02 15.95 -0.53
N GLU A 21 -4.13 16.82 -0.05
CA GLU A 21 -2.69 16.65 0.00
C GLU A 21 -2.18 15.69 1.09
N GLY A 22 -2.84 15.63 2.24
CA GLY A 22 -2.53 14.63 3.27
C GLY A 22 -2.99 13.24 2.84
N GLU A 23 -4.19 13.15 2.28
CA GLU A 23 -4.75 11.87 1.81
C GLU A 23 -3.94 11.27 0.65
N ARG A 24 -3.43 12.09 -0.28
CA ARG A 24 -2.63 11.60 -1.43
C ARG A 24 -1.27 11.03 -1.03
N ASN A 25 -0.76 11.33 0.17
CA ASN A 25 0.55 10.84 0.63
C ASN A 25 0.39 9.71 1.65
N GLN A 26 -0.83 9.28 1.95
CA GLN A 26 -1.09 8.35 3.03
C GLN A 26 -0.89 6.90 2.58
N LEU A 27 0.21 6.32 3.05
CA LEU A 27 0.43 4.87 3.05
C LEU A 27 -0.28 4.23 4.24
N VAL A 28 -0.82 3.03 4.05
CA VAL A 28 -1.42 2.23 5.11
C VAL A 28 -0.61 0.97 5.31
N PHE A 29 -0.03 0.82 6.50
CA PHE A 29 0.76 -0.33 6.90
C PHE A 29 -0.13 -1.41 7.53
N VAL A 30 0.06 -2.65 7.10
CA VAL A 30 -0.73 -3.82 7.54
C VAL A 30 0.19 -5.02 7.78
N GLY A 31 -0.34 -6.09 8.40
CA GLY A 31 0.44 -7.30 8.68
C GLY A 31 1.65 -6.99 9.56
N ARG A 32 2.85 -7.22 9.04
CA ARG A 32 4.12 -6.90 9.72
C ARG A 32 4.72 -5.56 9.26
N GLY A 33 3.99 -4.80 8.46
CA GLY A 33 4.48 -3.59 7.81
C GLY A 33 4.84 -2.46 8.78
N GLY A 34 4.38 -2.50 10.04
CA GLY A 34 4.76 -1.53 11.06
C GLY A 34 6.27 -1.50 11.40
N ILE A 35 7.06 -2.43 10.88
CA ILE A 35 8.54 -2.39 10.97
C ILE A 35 9.16 -1.44 9.94
N TYR A 36 8.41 -1.01 8.93
CA TYR A 36 8.88 -0.13 7.87
C TYR A 36 8.63 1.34 8.22
N SER A 37 9.57 2.19 7.82
CA SER A 37 9.47 3.64 7.93
C SER A 37 9.89 4.27 6.59
N PHE A 38 8.93 4.46 5.70
CA PHE A 38 9.09 5.19 4.44
C PHE A 38 7.75 5.82 4.06
N ASP A 39 7.77 6.86 3.24
CA ASP A 39 6.57 7.49 2.68
C ASP A 39 6.38 7.19 1.18
N LEU A 40 5.31 7.72 0.61
CA LEU A 40 5.03 7.53 -0.81
C LEU A 40 6.11 8.18 -1.70
N GLY A 41 6.66 9.31 -1.28
CA GLY A 41 7.75 10.00 -1.96
C GLY A 41 9.00 9.11 -2.06
N ASP A 42 9.34 8.41 -0.99
CA ASP A 42 10.46 7.45 -0.99
C ASP A 42 10.26 6.34 -2.03
N ILE A 43 9.04 5.80 -2.15
CA ILE A 43 8.72 4.80 -3.17
C ILE A 43 8.83 5.37 -4.60
N LEU A 44 8.39 6.62 -4.80
CA LEU A 44 8.30 7.22 -6.13
C LEU A 44 9.63 7.82 -6.62
N GLN A 45 10.51 8.24 -5.71
CA GLN A 45 11.79 8.87 -6.04
C GLN A 45 12.92 7.88 -6.29
N VAL A 46 12.81 6.64 -5.82
CA VAL A 46 13.86 5.63 -5.96
C VAL A 46 13.96 5.06 -7.37
N SER A 47 15.14 4.55 -7.70
CA SER A 47 15.34 3.76 -8.91
C SER A 47 14.48 2.49 -8.84
N ALA A 48 13.54 2.37 -9.78
CA ALA A 48 12.64 1.25 -9.87
C ALA A 48 13.01 0.35 -11.07
N GLU A 49 13.34 -0.90 -10.80
CA GLU A 49 13.54 -1.91 -11.85
C GLU A 49 12.21 -2.60 -12.17
N VAL A 50 11.84 -2.69 -13.44
CA VAL A 50 10.63 -3.40 -13.85
C VAL A 50 10.84 -4.91 -13.72
N LEU A 51 10.11 -5.54 -12.79
CA LEU A 51 10.17 -7.00 -12.60
C LEU A 51 9.25 -7.74 -13.57
N GLY A 52 8.14 -7.11 -13.97
CA GLY A 52 7.23 -7.71 -14.94
C GLY A 52 5.84 -7.14 -14.97
N LYS A 53 5.11 -7.51 -16.04
CA LYS A 53 3.73 -7.13 -16.31
C LYS A 53 2.81 -8.30 -16.02
N GLY A 54 1.98 -8.17 -14.98
CA GLY A 54 0.81 -9.03 -14.80
C GLY A 54 -0.38 -8.52 -15.60
N SER A 55 -1.43 -9.33 -15.69
CA SER A 55 -2.72 -8.93 -16.25
C SER A 55 -3.30 -7.74 -15.48
N MET A 56 -3.37 -7.85 -14.14
CA MET A 56 -3.95 -6.83 -13.26
C MET A 56 -2.93 -5.87 -12.65
N TRP A 57 -1.62 -6.02 -12.90
CA TRP A 57 -0.62 -5.17 -12.25
C TRP A 57 0.66 -4.97 -13.09
N MET A 58 1.42 -3.93 -12.74
CA MET A 58 2.84 -3.81 -13.06
C MET A 58 3.64 -3.99 -11.77
N SER A 59 4.72 -4.77 -11.81
CA SER A 59 5.58 -5.00 -10.65
C SER A 59 6.92 -4.32 -10.84
N TYR A 60 7.36 -3.62 -9.80
CA TYR A 60 8.64 -2.93 -9.74
C TYR A 60 9.39 -3.35 -8.49
N LYS A 61 10.71 -3.46 -8.59
CA LYS A 61 11.60 -3.54 -7.44
C LYS A 61 12.04 -2.14 -7.09
N ALA A 62 11.85 -1.75 -5.84
CA ALA A 62 12.29 -0.49 -5.28
C ALA A 62 13.35 -0.76 -4.21
N VAL A 63 14.44 0.01 -4.25
CA VAL A 63 15.49 0.01 -3.22
C VAL A 63 15.36 1.32 -2.46
N LEU A 64 14.85 1.23 -1.23
CA LEU A 64 14.62 2.37 -0.34
C LEU A 64 15.87 2.65 0.51
N GLU A 65 15.76 3.62 1.42
CA GLU A 65 16.82 3.91 2.39
C GLU A 65 17.21 2.67 3.21
N GLU A 66 18.45 2.69 3.72
CA GLU A 66 19.04 1.60 4.51
C GLU A 66 19.12 0.24 3.80
N GLY A 67 18.92 0.21 2.48
CA GLY A 67 18.99 -1.01 1.67
C GLY A 67 17.71 -1.86 1.72
N THR A 68 16.62 -1.31 2.26
CA THR A 68 15.31 -1.98 2.27
C THR A 68 14.83 -2.20 0.85
N MET A 69 14.62 -3.45 0.45
CA MET A 69 14.14 -3.81 -0.88
C MET A 69 12.69 -4.29 -0.83
N VAL A 70 11.84 -3.65 -1.61
CA VAL A 70 10.42 -3.99 -1.70
C VAL A 70 9.98 -4.21 -3.14
N VAL A 71 8.90 -4.96 -3.30
CA VAL A 71 8.17 -5.07 -4.57
C VAL A 71 6.93 -4.19 -4.48
N VAL A 72 6.84 -3.23 -5.39
CA VAL A 72 5.66 -2.38 -5.58
C VAL A 72 4.86 -2.94 -6.73
N LYS A 73 3.60 -3.32 -6.47
CA LYS A 73 2.63 -3.71 -7.49
C LYS A 73 1.65 -2.58 -7.71
N GLN A 74 1.75 -1.92 -8.85
CA GLN A 74 0.78 -0.96 -9.31
C GLN A 74 -0.39 -1.69 -9.96
N LEU A 75 -1.57 -1.57 -9.36
CA LEU A 75 -2.78 -2.23 -9.86
C LEU A 75 -3.36 -1.48 -11.05
N LYS A 76 -3.94 -2.22 -11.99
CA LYS A 76 -4.59 -1.69 -13.20
C LYS A 76 -6.10 -1.86 -13.11
N ASP A 77 -6.82 -0.85 -13.59
CA ASP A 77 -8.26 -0.92 -13.85
C ASP A 77 -9.10 -1.35 -12.63
N VAL A 78 -8.62 -1.07 -11.42
CA VAL A 78 -9.36 -1.39 -10.19
C VAL A 78 -10.39 -0.30 -9.92
N VAL A 79 -11.64 -0.64 -10.23
CA VAL A 79 -12.82 0.16 -9.91
C VAL A 79 -13.36 -0.30 -8.55
N ALA A 80 -12.89 0.36 -7.49
CA ALA A 80 -13.34 0.15 -6.13
C ALA A 80 -13.34 1.49 -5.39
N THR A 81 -14.32 1.70 -4.52
CA THR A 81 -14.32 2.83 -3.58
C THR A 81 -13.19 2.65 -2.54
N LYS A 82 -12.79 3.73 -1.88
CA LYS A 82 -11.80 3.67 -0.80
C LYS A 82 -12.21 2.68 0.29
N TRP A 83 -13.47 2.73 0.71
CA TRP A 83 -14.01 1.84 1.74
C TRP A 83 -13.94 0.36 1.31
N GLU A 84 -14.36 0.02 0.09
CA GLU A 84 -14.24 -1.35 -0.42
C GLU A 84 -12.77 -1.78 -0.47
N PHE A 85 -11.89 -0.92 -0.96
CA PHE A 85 -10.47 -1.23 -1.07
C PHE A 85 -9.86 -1.50 0.32
N ASP A 86 -10.09 -0.60 1.28
CA ASP A 86 -9.62 -0.73 2.65
C ASP A 86 -10.13 -2.03 3.31
N LEU A 87 -11.40 -2.39 3.10
CA LEU A 87 -11.98 -3.64 3.62
C LEU A 87 -11.25 -4.89 3.09
N HIS A 88 -10.96 -4.92 1.79
CA HIS A 88 -10.21 -6.02 1.18
C HIS A 88 -8.76 -6.06 1.69
N MET A 89 -8.12 -4.91 1.83
CA MET A 89 -6.73 -4.82 2.32
C MET A 89 -6.59 -5.24 3.78
N GLN A 90 -7.56 -4.90 4.64
CA GLN A 90 -7.61 -5.39 6.01
C GLN A 90 -7.74 -6.91 6.08
N THR A 91 -8.44 -7.52 5.11
CA THR A 91 -8.56 -8.97 5.03
C THR A 91 -7.25 -9.59 4.55
N LEU A 92 -6.66 -9.06 3.48
CA LEU A 92 -5.37 -9.53 2.94
C LEU A 92 -4.22 -9.36 3.94
N GLY A 93 -4.18 -8.25 4.67
CA GLY A 93 -3.16 -7.97 5.69
C GLY A 93 -3.19 -8.91 6.90
N LYS A 94 -4.28 -9.69 7.08
CA LYS A 94 -4.38 -10.73 8.12
C LYS A 94 -3.89 -12.11 7.65
N VAL A 95 -3.63 -12.28 6.35
CA VAL A 95 -3.18 -13.57 5.80
C VAL A 95 -1.68 -13.74 6.06
N ASP A 96 -1.33 -14.54 7.07
CA ASP A 96 0.07 -14.88 7.39
C ASP A 96 0.29 -16.39 7.22
N HIS A 97 1.05 -16.78 6.19
CA HIS A 97 1.36 -18.17 5.90
C HIS A 97 2.74 -18.29 5.24
N THR A 98 3.51 -19.33 5.59
CA THR A 98 4.91 -19.53 5.17
C THR A 98 5.12 -19.52 3.65
N ASN A 99 4.12 -19.93 2.88
CA ASN A 99 4.20 -20.01 1.41
C ASN A 99 3.52 -18.83 0.68
N LEU A 100 3.12 -17.77 1.40
CA LEU A 100 2.49 -16.59 0.81
C LEU A 100 3.32 -15.35 1.13
N LEU A 101 3.42 -14.46 0.14
CA LEU A 101 3.95 -13.12 0.38
C LEU A 101 2.89 -12.28 1.09
N LEU A 102 3.26 -11.78 2.27
CA LEU A 102 2.41 -10.94 3.09
C LEU A 102 2.36 -9.52 2.52
N LEU A 103 1.15 -8.97 2.38
CA LEU A 103 0.97 -7.55 2.09
C LEU A 103 1.47 -6.75 3.30
N GLN A 104 2.40 -5.82 3.07
CA GLN A 104 3.00 -5.01 4.13
C GLN A 104 2.44 -3.59 4.15
N VAL A 105 2.26 -3.01 2.96
CA VAL A 105 1.76 -1.63 2.81
C VAL A 105 0.83 -1.59 1.60
N TYR A 106 -0.18 -0.73 1.64
CA TYR A 106 -0.96 -0.37 0.48
C TYR A 106 -1.19 1.14 0.38
N TYR A 107 -1.52 1.57 -0.82
CA TYR A 107 -1.87 2.95 -1.15
C TYR A 107 -3.15 2.99 -1.97
N TYR A 108 -3.99 3.99 -1.70
CA TYR A 108 -5.20 4.27 -2.46
C TYR A 108 -5.32 5.77 -2.66
N PHE A 109 -5.37 6.22 -3.92
CA PHE A 109 -5.77 7.57 -4.26
C PHE A 109 -6.34 7.62 -5.67
N LYS A 110 -7.63 7.97 -5.80
CA LYS A 110 -8.34 8.04 -7.09
C LYS A 110 -8.13 6.75 -7.91
N ASP A 111 -7.44 6.85 -9.04
CA ASP A 111 -7.18 5.76 -9.98
C ASP A 111 -5.88 5.01 -9.67
N GLU A 112 -5.05 5.52 -8.75
CA GLU A 112 -3.78 4.94 -8.38
C GLU A 112 -3.91 4.09 -7.12
N LYS A 113 -3.49 2.83 -7.23
CA LYS A 113 -3.53 1.83 -6.15
C LYS A 113 -2.24 1.02 -6.18
N LEU A 114 -1.55 0.95 -5.05
CA LEU A 114 -0.30 0.21 -4.91
C LEU A 114 -0.43 -0.83 -3.80
N HIS A 115 0.19 -1.99 -4.02
CA HIS A 115 0.52 -2.94 -2.96
C HIS A 115 2.03 -3.06 -2.83
N VAL A 116 2.53 -3.15 -1.60
CA VAL A 116 3.96 -3.29 -1.30
C VAL A 116 4.19 -4.59 -0.52
N PHE A 117 5.18 -5.33 -0.97
CA PHE A 117 5.59 -6.63 -0.42
C PHE A 117 7.11 -6.66 -0.22
N ASP A 118 7.58 -7.60 0.58
CA ASP A 118 9.01 -7.88 0.70
C ASP A 118 9.58 -8.35 -0.65
N TYR A 119 10.78 -7.90 -0.99
CA TYR A 119 11.48 -8.40 -2.16
C TYR A 119 12.06 -9.79 -1.90
N LEU A 120 11.66 -10.77 -2.71
CA LEU A 120 12.31 -12.07 -2.78
C LEU A 120 13.39 -12.01 -3.86
N SER A 121 14.63 -12.33 -3.47
CA SER A 121 15.76 -12.36 -4.40
C SER A 121 15.71 -13.53 -5.38
N ALA A 122 14.81 -14.49 -5.18
CA ALA A 122 14.59 -15.60 -6.10
C ALA A 122 13.78 -15.12 -7.31
N ASP A 123 14.21 -15.54 -8.50
CA ASP A 123 13.45 -15.31 -9.73
C ASP A 123 12.09 -16.01 -9.71
N SER A 124 11.22 -15.57 -10.61
CA SER A 124 9.91 -16.22 -10.79
C SER A 124 10.08 -17.71 -11.08
N LEU A 125 9.14 -18.53 -10.59
CA LEU A 125 9.14 -19.97 -10.89
C LEU A 125 9.17 -20.25 -12.39
N SER A 126 8.49 -19.42 -13.20
CA SER A 126 8.53 -19.50 -14.66
C SER A 126 9.95 -19.34 -15.21
N PHE A 127 10.71 -18.37 -14.69
CA PHE A 127 12.10 -18.17 -15.07
C PHE A 127 12.97 -19.36 -14.67
N LEU A 128 12.77 -19.92 -13.47
CA LEU A 128 13.53 -21.10 -13.02
C LEU A 128 13.22 -22.36 -13.85
N LEU A 129 11.97 -22.52 -14.30
CA LEU A 129 11.55 -23.69 -15.08
C LEU A 129 11.85 -23.57 -16.58
N HIS A 130 11.80 -22.38 -17.15
CA HIS A 130 11.89 -22.16 -18.60
C HIS A 130 13.08 -21.31 -19.04
N GLY A 131 13.89 -20.82 -18.08
CA GLY A 131 14.94 -19.86 -18.33
C GLY A 131 14.41 -18.48 -18.72
N GLN A 132 15.33 -17.58 -19.04
CA GLN A 132 15.02 -16.35 -19.74
C GLN A 132 14.58 -16.74 -21.16
N GLY A 133 13.30 -16.56 -21.49
CA GLY A 133 12.81 -16.80 -22.84
C GLY A 133 13.69 -16.03 -23.83
N THR A 134 14.58 -16.76 -24.50
CA THR A 134 15.36 -16.22 -25.61
C THR A 134 14.39 -16.01 -26.76
N LEU A 135 14.19 -14.76 -27.14
CA LEU A 135 13.70 -14.31 -28.44
C LEU A 135 14.83 -13.38 -28.94
N LEU A 136 15.69 -13.73 -29.91
CA LEU A 136 15.43 -13.84 -31.36
C LEU A 136 14.27 -12.95 -31.85
#